data_AF-A0AA35ZJ74-F1
#
_entry.id   AF-A0AA35ZJ74-F1
#
_cell.length_a   1.000
_cell.length_b   1.000
_cell.length_c   1.000
_cell.angle_alpha   90.00
_cell.angle_beta   90.00
_cell.angle_gamma   90.00
#
_symmetry.space_group_name_H-M   'P 1'
#
loop_
_entity.id
_entity.type
_entity.pdbx_description
1 polymer ?
#
loop_
_entity_poly.entity_id
_entity_poly.type
_entity_poly.pdbx_seq_one_letter_code
_entity_poly.pdbx_strand_id
1 'polypeptide(L)'
;MDVLERKKKIKFCADIAMASAKNATTSWSNAVISDAMKYEENSILVDNLLTHKSRFMPQKTPVCKMIALHKRFRSKKILKKCCSVAQRAKKTFPPTSNSATYITKRLVKKRTQVLKRLVPGGEAMDEFSLIKEALDYILSLRVQVDVMRNLVNATEVLNESNSPIVD
;
A
#
# COMPACT_ATOMS: atom_id res chain seq x y z
N MET A 1 10.57 -19.35 23.24
CA MET A 1 9.72 -18.45 22.44
C MET A 1 8.30 -18.60 22.93
N ASP A 2 7.73 -17.50 23.42
CA ASP A 2 6.35 -17.43 23.86
C ASP A 2 5.38 -17.60 22.66
N VAL A 3 4.15 -18.04 22.93
CA VAL A 3 3.12 -18.24 21.88
C VAL A 3 2.82 -16.92 21.17
N LEU A 4 2.82 -15.80 21.91
CA LEU A 4 2.59 -14.48 21.32
C LEU A 4 3.72 -14.08 20.37
N GLU A 5 4.98 -14.32 20.75
CA GLU A 5 6.15 -14.05 19.92
C GLU A 5 6.10 -14.88 18.64
N ARG A 6 5.77 -16.17 18.75
CA ARG A 6 5.64 -17.07 17.60
C ARG A 6 4.57 -16.57 16.63
N LYS A 7 3.39 -16.19 17.14
CA LYS A 7 2.29 -15.64 16.32
C LYS A 7 2.72 -14.35 15.60
N LYS A 8 3.41 -13.45 16.30
CA LYS A 8 3.93 -12.21 15.70
C LYS A 8 4.92 -12.50 14.58
N LYS A 9 5.86 -13.43 14.79
CA LYS A 9 6.84 -13.83 13.77
C LYS A 9 6.19 -14.49 12.55
N ILE A 10 5.22 -15.39 12.76
CA ILE A 10 4.48 -16.01 11.66
C ILE A 10 3.75 -14.95 10.83
N LYS A 11 3.03 -14.04 11.48
CA LYS A 11 2.33 -12.95 10.79
C LYS A 11 3.32 -12.10 10.00
N PHE A 12 4.41 -11.68 10.63
CA PHE A 12 5.46 -10.89 10.00
C PHE A 12 6.03 -11.57 8.75
N CYS A 13 6.44 -12.84 8.85
CA CYS A 13 6.96 -13.59 7.71
C CYS A 13 5.93 -13.68 6.56
N ALA A 14 4.65 -13.87 6.89
CA ALA A 14 3.60 -13.91 5.87
C ALA A 14 3.41 -12.56 5.19
N ASP A 15 3.40 -11.45 5.94
CA ASP A 15 3.31 -10.09 5.41
C ASP A 15 4.50 -9.78 4.47
N ILE A 16 5.73 -10.16 4.86
CA ILE A 16 6.91 -10.03 4.00
C ILE A 16 6.82 -10.91 2.77
N ALA A 17 6.45 -12.18 2.90
CA ALA A 17 6.33 -13.08 1.76
C ALA A 17 5.32 -12.56 0.72
N MET A 18 4.15 -12.08 1.17
CA MET A 18 3.18 -11.43 0.30
C MET A 18 3.75 -10.18 -0.37
N ALA A 19 4.38 -9.28 0.39
CA ALA A 19 4.94 -8.05 -0.15
C ALA A 19 6.07 -8.32 -1.16
N SER A 20 6.95 -9.26 -0.84
CA SER A 20 8.02 -9.73 -1.75
C SER A 20 7.43 -10.35 -3.01
N ALA A 21 6.34 -11.13 -2.93
CA ALA A 21 5.66 -11.71 -4.10
C ALA A 21 5.26 -10.66 -5.15
N LYS A 22 4.96 -9.43 -4.73
CA LYS A 22 4.60 -8.30 -5.59
C LYS A 22 5.78 -7.58 -6.23
N ASN A 23 7.02 -8.00 -5.99
CA ASN A 23 8.25 -7.42 -6.56
C ASN A 23 8.35 -5.88 -6.41
N ALA A 24 7.94 -5.34 -5.25
CA ALA A 24 8.00 -3.90 -4.96
C ALA A 24 7.20 -3.00 -5.94
N THR A 25 6.24 -3.55 -6.68
CA THR A 25 5.45 -2.81 -7.68
C THR A 25 4.33 -1.97 -7.07
N THR A 26 3.88 -2.33 -5.86
CA THR A 26 2.75 -1.71 -5.18
C THR A 26 3.21 -0.88 -3.99
N SER A 27 2.54 0.24 -3.77
CA SER A 27 2.84 1.16 -2.67
C SER A 27 2.63 0.49 -1.32
N TRP A 28 1.59 -0.35 -1.18
CA TRP A 28 1.36 -1.10 0.06
C TRP A 28 2.47 -2.11 0.34
N SER A 29 2.98 -2.84 -0.67
CA SER A 29 4.07 -3.80 -0.48
C SER A 29 5.37 -3.10 -0.06
N ASN A 30 5.63 -1.93 -0.66
CA ASN A 30 6.80 -1.11 -0.31
C ASN A 30 6.69 -0.55 1.11
N ALA A 31 5.48 -0.17 1.53
CA ALA A 31 5.24 0.28 2.89
C ALA A 31 5.49 -0.84 3.91
N VAL A 32 5.05 -2.08 3.63
CA VAL A 32 5.31 -3.25 4.49
C VAL A 32 6.81 -3.53 4.59
N ILE A 33 7.53 -3.56 3.46
CA ILE A 33 8.98 -3.81 3.42
C ILE A 33 9.72 -2.69 4.17
N SER A 34 9.36 -1.44 3.92
CA SER A 34 10.01 -0.29 4.58
C SER A 34 9.75 -0.25 6.09
N ASP A 35 8.56 -0.66 6.54
CA ASP A 35 8.26 -0.78 7.97
C ASP A 35 9.07 -1.90 8.63
N ALA A 36 9.25 -3.01 7.90
CA ALA A 36 10.04 -4.15 8.36
C ALA A 36 11.54 -3.83 8.52
N MET A 37 12.10 -3.02 7.62
CA MET A 37 13.50 -2.59 7.68
C MET A 37 13.84 -1.64 8.83
N LYS A 38 12.84 -1.14 9.59
CA LYS A 38 13.09 -0.31 10.78
C LYS A 38 13.78 -1.07 11.91
N TYR A 39 13.70 -2.40 11.92
CA TYR A 39 14.27 -3.24 12.95
C TYR A 39 15.42 -4.06 12.36
N GLU A 40 16.60 -3.96 12.97
CA GLU A 40 17.84 -4.55 12.44
C GLU A 40 17.76 -6.08 12.31
N GLU A 41 17.11 -6.75 13.26
CA GLU A 41 16.85 -8.21 13.22
C GLU A 41 16.02 -8.65 12.00
N ASN A 42 15.12 -7.78 11.54
CA ASN A 42 14.22 -8.05 10.42
C ASN A 42 14.87 -7.71 9.07
N SER A 43 15.87 -6.82 9.05
CA SER A 43 16.59 -6.42 7.84
C SER A 43 17.22 -7.61 7.15
N ILE A 44 17.91 -8.48 7.90
CA ILE A 44 18.59 -9.66 7.35
C ILE A 44 17.60 -10.62 6.67
N LEU A 45 16.42 -10.80 7.27
CA LEU A 45 15.34 -11.64 6.72
C LEU A 45 14.79 -11.06 5.42
N VAL A 46 14.49 -9.76 5.42
CA VAL A 46 13.97 -9.04 4.26
C VAL A 46 15.00 -9.04 3.13
N ASP A 47 16.27 -8.79 3.44
CA ASP A 47 17.37 -8.78 2.47
C ASP A 47 17.55 -10.17 1.85
N ASN A 48 17.50 -11.25 2.62
CA ASN A 48 17.60 -12.60 2.06
C ASN A 48 16.44 -12.93 1.11
N LEU A 49 15.21 -12.54 1.47
CA LEU A 49 14.02 -12.76 0.65
C LEU A 49 14.00 -11.89 -0.63
N LEU A 50 14.50 -10.65 -0.56
CA LEU A 50 14.67 -9.78 -1.73
C LEU A 50 15.84 -10.25 -2.61
N THR A 51 16.96 -10.60 -2.01
CA THR A 51 18.21 -10.99 -2.71
C THR A 51 18.01 -12.30 -3.45
N HIS A 52 17.25 -13.26 -2.91
CA HIS A 52 16.94 -14.51 -3.61
C HIS A 52 16.11 -14.29 -4.89
N LYS A 53 15.34 -13.19 -4.99
CA LYS A 53 14.61 -12.81 -6.20
C LYS A 53 15.45 -12.09 -7.25
N SER A 54 16.62 -11.54 -6.89
CA SER A 54 17.54 -10.89 -7.84
C SER A 54 18.16 -11.84 -8.88
N ARG A 55 18.00 -13.16 -8.71
CA ARG A 55 18.42 -14.19 -9.69
C ARG A 55 17.50 -14.28 -10.91
N PHE A 56 16.32 -13.65 -10.88
CA PHE A 56 15.44 -13.46 -12.03
C PHE A 56 15.40 -11.98 -12.46
N MET A 57 16.51 -11.55 -13.07
CA MET A 57 16.74 -10.28 -13.78
C MET A 57 16.77 -8.97 -12.97
N PRO A 58 17.78 -8.11 -13.21
CA PRO A 58 17.73 -6.69 -12.86
C PRO A 58 17.12 -5.92 -14.04
N GLN A 59 15.81 -5.71 -14.06
CA GLN A 59 15.26 -4.60 -14.84
C GLN A 59 15.30 -3.36 -13.96
N LYS A 60 16.36 -2.57 -14.12
CA LYS A 60 16.39 -1.18 -13.69
C LYS A 60 15.26 -0.46 -14.42
N THR A 61 14.07 -0.38 -13.83
CA THR A 61 13.12 0.66 -14.20
C THR A 61 13.67 1.98 -13.64
N PRO A 62 13.90 3.02 -14.47
CA PRO A 62 14.19 4.35 -13.94
C PRO A 62 12.91 4.84 -13.29
N VAL A 63 12.77 4.64 -11.98
CA VAL A 63 11.70 5.28 -11.22
C VAL A 63 12.04 6.77 -11.17
N CYS A 64 11.50 7.47 -12.17
CA CYS A 64 11.15 8.89 -12.19
C CYS A 64 11.79 9.74 -11.07
N LYS A 65 13.05 10.16 -11.27
CA LYS A 65 13.49 11.45 -10.72
C LYS A 65 12.75 12.55 -11.49
N MET A 66 11.48 12.77 -11.16
CA MET A 66 10.72 13.95 -11.58
C MET A 66 10.36 14.77 -10.34
N ILE A 67 11.40 15.27 -9.68
CA ILE A 67 11.29 16.52 -8.91
C ILE A 67 12.09 17.57 -9.70
N ALA A 68 11.49 18.09 -10.77
CA ALA A 68 11.88 19.37 -11.36
C ALA A 68 10.82 19.87 -12.35
N LEU A 69 9.55 19.82 -11.96
CA LEU A 69 8.53 20.59 -12.65
C LEU A 69 8.38 21.94 -11.95
N HIS A 70 9.04 22.93 -12.56
CA HIS A 70 8.74 24.36 -12.58
C HIS A 70 8.72 25.16 -11.25
N LYS A 71 9.92 25.54 -10.80
CA LYS A 71 10.11 26.88 -10.22
C LYS A 71 10.68 27.82 -11.28
N ARG A 72 9.79 28.53 -11.97
CA ARG A 72 10.14 29.74 -12.72
C ARG A 72 10.73 30.75 -11.73
N PHE A 73 12.04 30.99 -11.77
CA PHE A 73 12.55 32.31 -11.46
C PHE A 73 12.48 33.14 -12.75
N ARG A 74 11.30 33.71 -13.03
CA ARG A 74 11.22 34.87 -13.92
C ARG A 74 11.34 36.10 -13.04
N SER A 75 12.38 36.87 -13.28
CA SER A 75 12.67 38.16 -12.67
C SER A 75 11.40 39.00 -12.53
N LYS A 76 10.94 39.22 -11.29
CA LYS A 76 9.84 40.15 -10.99
C LYS A 76 10.37 41.58 -11.04
N LYS A 77 10.65 42.08 -12.23
CA LYS A 77 10.73 43.52 -12.48
C LYS A 77 10.02 43.78 -13.80
N ILE A 78 9.04 44.67 -13.74
CA ILE A 78 8.28 45.27 -14.86
C ILE A 78 7.07 44.45 -15.37
N LEU A 79 5.91 44.63 -14.71
CA LEU A 79 4.59 45.02 -15.31
C LEU A 79 3.55 45.04 -14.16
N LYS A 80 3.32 46.20 -13.52
CA LYS A 80 2.25 47.17 -13.85
C LYS A 80 0.82 46.60 -13.82
N LYS A 81 0.13 46.83 -12.69
CA LYS A 81 -1.11 47.62 -12.58
C LYS A 81 -2.29 47.33 -13.55
N CYS A 82 -2.57 46.08 -13.91
CA CYS A 82 -3.82 45.76 -14.67
C CYS A 82 -4.65 44.56 -14.13
N CYS A 83 -4.20 43.81 -13.14
CA CYS A 83 -4.92 42.59 -12.68
C CYS A 83 -5.88 42.81 -11.50
N SER A 84 -5.95 43.99 -10.90
CA SER A 84 -6.85 44.26 -9.76
C SER A 84 -8.33 44.40 -10.15
N VAL A 85 -8.63 44.62 -11.44
CA VAL A 85 -10.01 44.75 -11.95
C VAL A 85 -10.56 43.39 -12.40
N ALA A 86 -9.71 42.46 -12.85
CA ALA A 86 -10.13 41.11 -13.26
C ALA A 86 -10.51 40.20 -12.07
N GLN A 87 -10.16 40.55 -10.83
CA GLN A 87 -10.52 39.77 -9.64
C GLN A 87 -11.92 40.09 -9.09
N ARG A 88 -12.66 41.05 -9.65
CA ARG A 88 -14.01 41.41 -9.16
C ARG A 88 -15.17 40.74 -9.92
N ALA A 89 -14.92 39.96 -10.97
CA ALA A 89 -15.99 39.37 -11.80
C ALA A 89 -16.08 37.84 -11.76
N LYS A 90 -15.68 37.20 -10.65
CA LYS A 90 -16.01 35.79 -10.34
C LYS A 90 -16.56 35.66 -8.92
N LYS A 91 -17.60 36.43 -8.63
CA LYS A 91 -18.50 36.21 -7.49
C LYS A 91 -19.94 36.25 -8.01
N THR A 92 -20.27 35.27 -8.84
CA THR A 92 -21.65 34.96 -9.15
C THR A 92 -21.84 33.50 -8.78
N PHE A 93 -22.60 33.31 -7.70
CA PHE A 93 -23.05 32.05 -7.11
C PHE A 93 -22.00 31.28 -6.27
N PRO A 94 -22.18 31.23 -4.93
CA PRO A 94 -21.71 30.06 -4.19
C PRO A 94 -22.36 28.84 -4.87
N PRO A 95 -21.66 27.71 -5.09
CA PRO A 95 -22.38 26.49 -5.38
C PRO A 95 -23.34 26.31 -4.19
N THR A 96 -24.64 26.31 -4.45
CA THR A 96 -25.65 25.90 -3.49
C THR A 96 -25.21 24.51 -3.05
N SER A 97 -24.50 24.42 -1.93
CA SER A 97 -24.03 23.16 -1.43
C SER A 97 -25.28 22.48 -0.91
N ASN A 98 -25.92 21.69 -1.78
CA ASN A 98 -27.06 20.88 -1.38
C ASN A 98 -26.60 20.11 -0.14
N SER A 99 -27.37 20.19 0.96
CA SER A 99 -27.05 19.52 2.23
C SER A 99 -26.65 18.05 1.98
N ALA A 100 -27.31 17.40 1.01
CA ALA A 100 -26.95 16.08 0.49
C ALA A 100 -25.48 15.96 0.03
N THR A 101 -24.96 16.88 -0.79
CA THR A 101 -23.57 16.87 -1.26
C THR A 101 -22.57 17.01 -0.11
N TYR A 102 -22.88 17.85 0.88
CA TYR A 102 -22.04 17.99 2.07
C TYR A 102 -22.04 16.70 2.91
N ILE A 103 -23.20 16.10 3.13
CA ILE A 103 -23.35 14.83 3.84
C ILE A 103 -22.56 13.72 3.13
N THR A 104 -22.70 13.62 1.81
CA THR A 104 -21.95 12.63 0.99
C THR A 104 -20.45 12.86 1.10
N LYS A 105 -19.95 14.10 0.96
CA LYS A 105 -18.52 14.40 1.12
C LYS A 105 -18.02 14.03 2.52
N ARG A 106 -18.79 14.30 3.56
CA ARG A 106 -18.43 13.94 4.95
C ARG A 106 -18.37 12.42 5.12
N LEU A 107 -19.31 11.67 4.54
CA LEU A 107 -19.32 10.21 4.59
C LEU A 107 -18.14 9.60 3.84
N VAL A 108 -17.84 10.09 2.62
CA VAL A 108 -16.70 9.65 1.83
C VAL A 108 -15.40 9.90 2.58
N LYS A 109 -15.18 11.11 3.12
CA LYS A 109 -13.98 11.41 3.92
C LYS A 109 -13.79 10.44 5.09
N LYS A 110 -14.86 10.10 5.82
CA LYS A 110 -14.79 9.12 6.92
C LYS A 110 -14.42 7.73 6.41
N ARG A 111 -15.05 7.27 5.33
CA ARG A 111 -14.76 5.95 4.73
C ARG A 111 -13.33 5.88 4.19
N THR A 112 -12.87 6.93 3.51
CA THR A 112 -11.49 7.05 3.03
C THR A 112 -10.51 6.99 4.19
N GLN A 113 -10.78 7.67 5.31
CA GLN A 113 -9.89 7.61 6.49
C GLN A 113 -9.80 6.19 7.08
N VAL A 114 -10.92 5.47 7.14
CA VAL A 114 -10.92 4.07 7.59
C VAL A 114 -10.08 3.23 6.63
N LEU A 115 -10.26 3.39 5.32
CA LEU A 115 -9.49 2.66 4.32
C LEU A 115 -7.98 2.95 4.40
N LYS A 116 -7.59 4.22 4.63
CA LYS A 116 -6.19 4.63 4.81
C LYS A 116 -5.50 3.90 5.96
N ARG A 117 -6.23 3.56 7.01
CA ARG A 117 -5.72 2.82 8.18
C ARG A 117 -5.66 1.32 7.97
N LEU A 118 -6.47 0.78 7.05
CA LEU A 118 -6.53 -0.65 6.76
C LEU A 118 -5.47 -1.08 5.75
N VAL A 119 -5.19 -0.23 4.75
CA VAL A 119 -4.18 -0.52 3.73
C VAL A 119 -2.79 -0.12 4.25
N PRO A 120 -1.78 -1.01 4.20
CA PRO A 120 -0.41 -0.66 4.56
C PRO A 120 0.07 0.56 3.78
N GLY A 121 0.58 1.59 4.48
CA GLY A 121 1.00 2.84 3.85
C GLY A 121 -0.13 3.77 3.37
N GLY A 122 -1.40 3.41 3.59
CA GLY A 122 -2.56 4.12 3.05
C GLY A 122 -2.68 5.58 3.52
N GLU A 123 -2.21 5.91 4.72
CA GLU A 123 -2.19 7.30 5.23
C GLU A 123 -1.45 8.26 4.27
N ALA A 124 -0.36 7.79 3.66
CA ALA A 124 0.46 8.57 2.71
C ALA A 124 -0.07 8.56 1.27
N MET A 125 -1.11 7.79 0.95
CA MET A 125 -1.66 7.66 -0.41
C MET A 125 -2.70 8.75 -0.73
N ASP A 126 -2.82 9.10 -2.01
CA ASP A 126 -3.94 9.86 -2.55
C ASP A 126 -5.20 8.97 -2.69
N GLU A 127 -6.37 9.59 -2.86
CA GLU A 127 -7.65 8.87 -2.87
C GLU A 127 -7.78 7.87 -4.04
N PHE A 128 -7.20 8.14 -5.20
CA PHE A 128 -7.28 7.25 -6.36
C PHE A 128 -6.31 6.07 -6.22
N SER A 129 -5.07 6.34 -5.85
CA SER A 129 -4.07 5.29 -5.59
C SER A 129 -4.52 4.38 -4.44
N LEU A 130 -5.13 4.94 -3.38
CA LEU A 130 -5.63 4.16 -2.25
C LEU A 130 -6.64 3.09 -2.67
N ILE A 131 -7.58 3.40 -3.57
CA ILE A 131 -8.57 2.42 -4.04
C ILE A 131 -7.88 1.31 -4.85
N LYS A 132 -6.96 1.67 -5.75
CA LYS A 132 -6.20 0.71 -6.56
C LYS A 132 -5.36 -0.22 -5.68
N GLU A 133 -4.63 0.34 -4.72
CA GLU A 133 -3.79 -0.39 -3.78
C GLU A 133 -4.64 -1.27 -2.83
N ALA A 134 -5.82 -0.80 -2.41
CA ALA A 134 -6.74 -1.57 -1.58
C ALA A 134 -7.24 -2.83 -2.30
N LEU A 135 -7.62 -2.71 -3.58
CA LEU A 135 -8.06 -3.86 -4.38
C LEU A 135 -6.96 -4.91 -4.49
N ASP A 136 -5.73 -4.45 -4.77
CA ASP A 136 -4.57 -5.31 -4.90
C ASP A 136 -4.19 -6.00 -3.57
N TYR A 137 -4.29 -5.26 -2.46
CA TYR A 137 -4.05 -5.80 -1.13
C TYR A 137 -5.12 -6.84 -0.73
N ILE A 138 -6.40 -6.60 -1.04
CA ILE A 138 -7.48 -7.58 -0.81
C ILE A 138 -7.21 -8.87 -1.59
N LEU A 139 -6.79 -8.77 -2.85
CA LEU A 139 -6.45 -9.95 -3.65
C LEU A 139 -5.29 -10.73 -3.02
N SER A 140 -4.26 -10.03 -2.56
CA SER A 140 -3.10 -10.63 -1.90
C SER A 140 -3.49 -11.34 -0.59
N LEU A 141 -4.37 -10.74 0.21
CA LEU A 141 -4.92 -11.36 1.43
C LEU A 141 -5.73 -12.63 1.13
N ARG A 142 -6.51 -12.65 0.05
CA ARG A 142 -7.24 -13.85 -0.36
C ARG A 142 -6.29 -14.99 -0.70
N VAL A 143 -5.27 -14.70 -1.51
CA VAL A 143 -4.23 -15.68 -1.88
C VAL A 143 -3.53 -16.22 -0.63
N GLN A 144 -3.20 -15.37 0.34
CA GLN A 144 -2.61 -15.81 1.61
C GLN A 144 -3.51 -16.80 2.35
N VAL A 145 -4.80 -16.50 2.48
CA VAL A 145 -5.77 -17.38 3.15
C VAL A 145 -5.92 -18.70 2.39
N ASP A 146 -5.96 -18.66 1.07
CA ASP A 146 -6.10 -19.86 0.24
C ASP A 146 -4.87 -20.77 0.34
N VAL A 147 -3.66 -20.20 0.35
CA VAL A 147 -2.42 -20.97 0.61
C VAL A 147 -2.45 -21.62 1.98
N MET A 148 -2.88 -20.90 3.02
CA MET A 148 -2.98 -21.46 4.38
C MET A 148 -3.99 -22.61 4.46
N ARG A 149 -5.14 -22.50 3.78
CA ARG A 149 -6.13 -23.58 3.72
C ARG A 149 -5.59 -24.81 2.99
N ASN A 150 -4.94 -24.61 1.84
CA ASN A 150 -4.35 -25.70 1.08
C ASN A 150 -3.26 -26.43 1.87
N LEU A 151 -2.46 -25.71 2.66
CA LEU A 151 -1.47 -26.32 3.55
C LEU A 151 -2.13 -27.21 4.61
N VAL A 152 -3.19 -26.72 5.27
CA VAL A 152 -3.95 -27.51 6.25
C VAL A 152 -4.51 -28.78 5.63
N ASN A 153 -5.21 -28.65 4.49
CA ASN A 153 -5.79 -29.80 3.78
C ASN A 153 -4.71 -30.82 3.38
N ALA A 154 -3.56 -30.35 2.88
CA ALA A 154 -2.47 -31.24 2.51
C ALA A 154 -1.87 -31.98 3.72
N THR A 155 -1.77 -31.32 4.88
CA THR A 155 -1.31 -31.97 6.12
C THR A 155 -2.30 -32.98 6.67
N GLU A 156 -3.60 -32.74 6.54
CA GLU A 156 -4.65 -33.68 6.95
C GLU A 156 -4.59 -34.97 6.11
N VAL A 157 -4.51 -34.85 4.78
CA VAL A 157 -4.36 -36.01 3.87
C VAL A 157 -3.12 -36.85 4.19
N LEU A 158 -1.99 -36.22 4.52
CA LEU A 158 -0.77 -36.93 4.90
C LEU A 158 -0.92 -37.67 6.23
N ASN A 159 -1.62 -37.08 7.20
CA ASN A 159 -1.87 -37.72 8.49
C ASN A 159 -2.81 -38.92 8.37
N GLU A 160 -3.81 -38.86 7.48
CA GLU A 160 -4.70 -40.00 7.18
C GLU A 160 -3.91 -41.18 6.59
N SER A 161 -2.95 -40.91 5.68
CA SER A 161 -2.11 -41.96 5.06
C SER A 161 -1.09 -42.61 6.00
N ASN A 162 -0.81 -42.01 7.15
CA ASN A 162 0.14 -42.53 8.17
C ASN A 162 -0.56 -43.31 9.29
N SER A 163 -1.87 -43.53 9.22
CA SER A 163 -2.57 -44.41 10.15
C SER A 163 -2.18 -45.86 9.84
N PRO A 164 -1.58 -46.61 10.79
CA PRO A 164 -1.17 -47.98 10.53
C PRO A 164 -2.41 -48.81 10.21
N ILE A 165 -2.34 -49.55 9.11
CA ILE A 165 -3.26 -50.65 8.80
C ILE A 165 -3.15 -51.61 9.98
N VAL A 166 -4.17 -51.62 10.82
CA VAL A 166 -4.32 -52.61 11.90
C VAL A 166 -4.96 -53.82 11.25
N ASP A 167 -4.14 -54.82 10.92
CA ASP A 167 -4.56 -56.19 10.63
C ASP A 167 -4.94 -56.93 11.93
#